data_AF-A0A0A1DME9-F1
#
_entry.id   AF-A0A0A1DME9-F1
#
_cell.length_a   1.000
_cell.length_b   1.000
_cell.length_c   1.000
_cell.angle_alpha   90.00
_cell.angle_beta   90.00
_cell.angle_gamma   90.00
#
_symmetry.space_group_name_H-M   'P 1'
#
loop_
_entity.id
_entity.type
_entity.pdbx_description
1 polymer ?
#
loop_
_entity_poly.entity_id
_entity_poly.type
_entity_poly.pdbx_seq_one_letter_code
_entity_poly.pdbx_strand_id
1 'polypeptide(L)'
;MLGRRRRERRLLDREVRRHLADVGGRSVVVDGSQPADELFLDLATGAPCGVLVVDVAAREWPGLLARLLWHVRPGGALVFRGGEGRTADPLVQRLRTLDAIRAGERAPRATRRKGDDVRALAAAIGGWREAGPHLVVTSTVRALAKLREEQTDRLLAAGRLRGQVLASVPGATFTARCSVAQTDSAVRHAEVREITAPAMALRAYDDVVCAPRQVVVHDDVLLPDTFRRSHRHRLRSTALVDLAPDFASVRAALDDPAPLAGTWVHLDSEYPGHFGHLLTEQLSRMWAWPRILEEEPRPRVLLSTRTPRTALHAFERDVLGAFGVAEDDVVIIDRPVRVERLLSATPMLAQPGWVHPGIADAWRPTGAALAAGAAEREWPRRIFCARRGDKRACRNAAEVEALFADEGFAVVHPEELALAEQAALFRAADVVAGYAGAAMFNLCWTDAPKDVVLLVPESYTAENEYLMAAVQGHRLSIVWCPSDVALPEVGFSAEAYQASYTADLAKDGAWLRSRLRGLG
;
A
#
# COMPACT_ATOMS: atom_id res chain seq x y z
N MET A 1 21.20 -17.59 -42.11
CA MET A 1 21.19 -16.39 -41.25
C MET A 1 21.14 -16.70 -39.75
N LEU A 2 20.24 -17.58 -39.27
CA LEU A 2 20.12 -17.94 -37.84
C LEU A 2 21.39 -18.57 -37.22
N GLY A 3 22.11 -19.43 -37.97
CA GLY A 3 23.36 -20.03 -37.51
C GLY A 3 24.52 -19.05 -37.33
N ARG A 4 24.58 -17.99 -38.14
CA ARG A 4 25.62 -16.95 -38.09
C ARG A 4 25.43 -16.05 -36.87
N ARG A 5 24.19 -15.61 -36.61
CA ARG A 5 23.82 -14.83 -35.42
C ARG A 5 24.06 -15.59 -34.12
N ARG A 6 23.78 -16.90 -34.07
CA ARG A 6 24.08 -17.74 -32.90
C ARG A 6 25.58 -17.90 -32.64
N ARG A 7 26.40 -17.99 -33.71
CA ARG A 7 27.86 -18.08 -33.62
C ARG A 7 28.47 -16.77 -33.15
N GLU A 8 28.01 -15.63 -33.68
CA GLU A 8 28.41 -14.28 -33.26
C GLU A 8 28.03 -14.00 -31.80
N ARG A 9 26.82 -14.36 -31.35
CA ARG A 9 26.41 -14.22 -29.94
C ARG A 9 27.32 -15.01 -28.99
N ARG A 10 27.73 -16.23 -29.38
CA ARG A 10 28.64 -17.09 -28.58
C ARG A 10 30.09 -16.60 -28.57
N LEU A 11 30.55 -16.00 -29.66
CA LEU A 11 31.89 -15.40 -29.73
C LEU A 11 31.97 -14.13 -28.89
N LEU A 12 30.94 -13.28 -28.98
CA LEU A 12 30.82 -12.07 -28.18
C LEU A 12 30.73 -12.37 -26.68
N ASP A 13 29.94 -13.37 -26.31
CA ASP A 13 29.84 -13.84 -24.92
C ASP A 13 31.21 -14.29 -24.39
N ARG A 14 32.02 -14.97 -25.22
CA ARG A 14 33.39 -15.36 -24.84
C ARG A 14 34.35 -14.17 -24.73
N GLU A 15 34.25 -13.19 -25.62
CA GLU A 15 35.16 -12.05 -25.67
C GLU A 15 34.88 -11.05 -24.54
N VAL A 16 33.60 -10.76 -24.28
CA VAL A 16 33.15 -9.95 -23.15
C VAL A 16 33.49 -10.63 -21.83
N ARG A 17 33.24 -11.94 -21.69
CA ARG A 17 33.63 -12.68 -20.47
C ARG A 17 35.15 -12.70 -20.26
N ARG A 18 35.94 -12.79 -21.33
CA ARG A 18 37.41 -12.76 -21.23
C ARG A 18 37.89 -11.41 -20.73
N HIS A 19 37.44 -10.30 -21.33
CA HIS A 19 37.77 -8.96 -20.85
C HIS A 19 37.29 -8.69 -19.42
N LEU A 20 36.08 -9.14 -19.06
CA LEU A 20 35.55 -8.94 -17.71
C LEU A 20 36.28 -9.79 -16.66
N ALA A 21 36.77 -10.97 -17.03
CA ALA A 21 37.63 -11.79 -16.17
C ALA A 21 38.99 -11.10 -15.91
N ASP A 22 39.56 -10.42 -16.90
CA ASP A 22 40.83 -9.70 -16.78
C ASP A 22 40.76 -8.50 -15.81
N VAL A 23 39.58 -7.86 -15.65
CA VAL A 23 39.34 -6.79 -14.64
C VAL A 23 38.83 -7.30 -13.29
N GLY A 24 38.78 -8.61 -13.06
CA GLY A 24 38.38 -9.21 -11.78
C GLY A 24 36.91 -9.01 -11.40
N GLY A 25 36.06 -8.63 -12.36
CA GLY A 25 34.63 -8.38 -12.15
C GLY A 25 33.78 -9.65 -12.28
N ARG A 26 32.72 -9.77 -11.48
CA ARG A 26 31.67 -10.79 -11.70
C ARG A 26 30.79 -10.33 -12.87
N SER A 27 30.59 -11.18 -13.87
CA SER A 27 29.74 -10.89 -15.03
C SER A 27 28.58 -11.88 -15.13
N VAL A 28 27.37 -11.38 -15.35
CA VAL A 28 26.18 -12.18 -15.65
C VAL A 28 25.66 -11.77 -17.02
N VAL A 29 25.36 -12.75 -17.87
CA VAL A 29 24.74 -12.51 -19.18
C VAL A 29 23.27 -12.91 -19.10
N VAL A 30 22.40 -11.94 -19.31
CA VAL A 30 20.94 -12.12 -19.28
C VAL A 30 20.40 -12.11 -20.70
N ASP A 31 19.46 -13.00 -21.02
CA ASP A 31 18.89 -13.04 -22.36
C ASP A 31 17.87 -11.91 -22.56
N GLY A 32 18.27 -10.86 -23.26
CA GLY A 32 17.39 -9.72 -23.54
C GLY A 32 16.13 -10.04 -24.37
N SER A 33 15.98 -11.25 -24.93
CA SER A 33 14.74 -11.70 -25.58
C SER A 33 13.71 -12.33 -24.64
N GLN A 34 14.03 -12.52 -23.36
CA GLN A 34 13.08 -13.04 -22.39
C GLN A 34 11.93 -12.05 -22.14
N PRO A 35 10.78 -12.50 -21.61
CA PRO A 35 9.69 -11.62 -21.25
C PRO A 35 10.15 -10.47 -20.36
N ALA A 36 9.54 -9.30 -20.53
CA ALA A 36 9.92 -8.07 -19.83
C ALA A 36 9.97 -8.22 -18.31
N ASP A 37 9.05 -9.01 -17.75
CA ASP A 37 8.96 -9.30 -16.32
C ASP A 37 10.14 -10.16 -15.84
N GLU A 38 10.48 -11.24 -16.55
CA GLU A 38 11.64 -12.09 -16.23
C GLU A 38 12.95 -11.28 -16.28
N LEU A 39 13.13 -10.43 -17.29
CA LEU A 39 14.28 -9.53 -17.37
C LEU A 39 14.35 -8.56 -16.20
N PHE A 40 13.22 -8.03 -15.78
CA PHE A 40 13.16 -7.17 -14.60
C PHE A 40 13.56 -7.93 -13.34
N LEU A 41 13.02 -9.13 -13.11
CA LEU A 41 13.34 -9.94 -11.91
C LEU A 41 14.82 -10.35 -11.86
N ASP A 42 15.39 -10.75 -12.99
CA ASP A 42 16.82 -11.04 -13.18
C ASP A 42 17.74 -9.88 -12.81
N LEU A 43 17.38 -8.68 -13.25
CA LEU A 43 18.17 -7.49 -12.93
C LEU A 43 17.89 -6.95 -11.53
N ALA A 44 16.67 -7.14 -10.98
CA ALA A 44 16.26 -6.61 -9.69
C ALA A 44 16.88 -7.38 -8.50
N THR A 45 17.03 -8.70 -8.63
CA THR A 45 17.60 -9.56 -7.56
C THR A 45 19.10 -9.78 -7.69
N GLY A 46 19.72 -9.28 -8.77
CA GLY A 46 21.16 -9.15 -8.86
C GLY A 46 21.67 -7.93 -8.07
N ALA A 47 22.94 -7.96 -7.66
CA ALA A 47 23.57 -6.77 -7.10
C ALA A 47 23.54 -5.61 -8.13
N PRO A 48 23.30 -4.36 -7.72
CA PRO A 48 23.29 -3.20 -8.60
C PRO A 48 24.54 -3.15 -9.47
N CYS A 49 24.33 -3.04 -10.77
CA CYS A 49 25.39 -3.17 -11.74
C CYS A 49 26.33 -1.96 -11.65
N GLY A 50 27.64 -2.22 -11.54
CA GLY A 50 28.65 -1.18 -11.77
C GLY A 50 28.69 -0.76 -13.25
N VAL A 51 28.53 -1.74 -14.15
CA VAL A 51 28.39 -1.53 -15.59
C VAL A 51 27.31 -2.47 -16.12
N LEU A 52 26.35 -1.96 -16.88
CA LEU A 52 25.34 -2.75 -17.59
C LEU A 52 25.49 -2.51 -19.10
N VAL A 53 25.71 -3.57 -19.88
CA VAL A 53 25.94 -3.46 -21.33
C VAL A 53 24.72 -3.95 -22.11
N VAL A 54 24.22 -3.12 -23.02
CA VAL A 54 23.08 -3.37 -23.88
C VAL A 54 23.56 -3.65 -25.30
N ASP A 55 23.39 -4.88 -25.77
CA ASP A 55 23.65 -5.29 -27.15
C ASP A 55 22.36 -5.75 -27.86
N VAL A 56 21.47 -4.78 -28.13
CA VAL A 56 20.27 -4.97 -28.95
C VAL A 56 20.20 -3.94 -30.08
N ALA A 57 19.16 -3.98 -30.92
CA ALA A 57 19.01 -3.04 -32.03
C ALA A 57 18.88 -1.59 -31.55
N ALA A 58 19.58 -0.66 -32.22
CA ALA A 58 19.66 0.74 -31.80
C ALA A 58 18.31 1.46 -31.67
N ARG A 59 17.31 1.06 -32.47
CA ARG A 59 15.94 1.57 -32.38
C ARG A 59 15.26 1.33 -31.02
N GLU A 60 15.70 0.34 -30.26
CA GLU A 60 15.12 -0.03 -28.96
C GLU A 60 15.78 0.75 -27.80
N TRP A 61 16.95 1.35 -28.04
CA TRP A 61 17.77 1.96 -27.00
C TRP A 61 17.08 3.07 -26.21
N PRO A 62 16.30 4.01 -26.81
CA PRO A 62 15.61 5.03 -26.04
C PRO A 62 14.60 4.46 -25.02
N GLY A 63 13.92 3.37 -25.38
CA GLY A 63 13.00 2.69 -24.47
C GLY A 63 13.72 1.91 -23.38
N LEU A 64 14.87 1.30 -23.72
CA LEU A 64 15.70 0.57 -22.76
C LEU A 64 16.41 1.48 -21.77
N LEU A 65 16.83 2.68 -22.16
CA LEU A 65 17.38 3.68 -21.22
C LEU A 65 16.45 3.89 -20.02
N ALA A 66 15.15 4.12 -20.29
CA ALA A 66 14.16 4.40 -19.25
C ALA A 66 13.85 3.18 -18.35
N ARG A 67 14.22 1.97 -18.77
CA ARG A 67 13.99 0.72 -18.03
C ARG A 67 15.23 0.24 -17.28
N LEU A 68 16.40 0.38 -17.90
CA LEU A 68 17.64 -0.27 -17.44
C LEU A 68 18.53 0.62 -16.60
N LEU A 69 18.45 1.96 -16.73
CA LEU A 69 19.30 2.87 -15.95
C LEU A 69 19.13 2.66 -14.43
N TRP A 70 17.92 2.31 -14.00
CA TRP A 70 17.59 2.11 -12.58
C TRP A 70 18.28 0.89 -11.93
N HIS A 71 18.79 -0.05 -12.73
CA HIS A 71 19.57 -1.19 -12.23
C HIS A 71 21.07 -0.87 -12.07
N VAL A 72 21.49 0.34 -12.48
CA VAL A 72 22.88 0.78 -12.40
C VAL A 72 23.08 1.57 -11.10
N ARG A 73 24.09 1.18 -10.32
CA ARG A 73 24.41 1.86 -9.05
C ARG A 73 24.83 3.32 -9.28
N PRO A 74 24.73 4.20 -8.26
CA PRO A 74 25.31 5.55 -8.34
C PRO A 74 26.80 5.50 -8.75
N GLY A 75 27.18 6.34 -9.71
CA GLY A 75 28.51 6.37 -10.32
C GLY A 75 28.79 5.24 -11.32
N GLY A 76 27.86 4.29 -11.51
CA GLY A 76 27.95 3.24 -12.52
C GLY A 76 27.55 3.69 -13.91
N ALA A 77 27.70 2.80 -14.90
CA ALA A 77 27.46 3.09 -16.31
C ALA A 77 26.50 2.11 -17.01
N LEU A 78 25.52 2.63 -17.74
CA LEU A 78 24.76 1.92 -18.76
C LEU A 78 25.43 2.15 -20.13
N VAL A 79 25.86 1.08 -20.79
CA VAL A 79 26.61 1.14 -22.05
C VAL A 79 25.80 0.54 -23.17
N PHE A 80 25.51 1.32 -24.21
CA PHE A 80 24.87 0.86 -25.43
C PHE A 80 25.92 0.55 -26.49
N ARG A 81 26.00 -0.73 -26.91
CA ARG A 81 27.02 -1.20 -27.84
C ARG A 81 26.63 -0.93 -29.30
N GLY A 82 27.24 0.07 -29.94
CA GLY A 82 27.18 0.22 -31.40
C GLY A 82 28.24 -0.57 -32.18
N GLY A 83 28.16 -0.48 -33.51
CA GLY A 83 28.91 -1.26 -34.50
C GLY A 83 28.24 -1.19 -35.88
N GLU A 84 28.79 -1.85 -36.91
CA GLU A 84 28.38 -1.69 -38.32
C GLU A 84 26.85 -1.69 -38.53
N GLY A 85 26.34 -0.59 -39.10
CA GLY A 85 24.92 -0.39 -39.40
C GLY A 85 24.02 0.07 -38.23
N ARG A 86 24.56 0.36 -37.05
CA ARG A 86 23.81 0.89 -35.89
C ARG A 86 24.13 2.38 -35.67
N THR A 87 23.12 3.25 -35.76
CA THR A 87 23.25 4.67 -35.39
C THR A 87 22.76 4.93 -33.95
N ALA A 88 23.49 5.74 -33.19
CA ALA A 88 23.09 6.18 -31.85
C ALA A 88 22.11 7.38 -31.87
N ASP A 89 21.81 7.95 -33.05
CA ASP A 89 21.05 9.20 -33.20
C ASP A 89 19.74 9.24 -32.40
N PRO A 90 18.88 8.20 -32.39
CA PRO A 90 17.62 8.25 -31.64
C PRO A 90 17.86 8.35 -30.11
N LEU A 91 18.89 7.69 -29.60
CA LEU A 91 19.24 7.76 -28.18
C LEU A 91 19.91 9.09 -27.83
N VAL A 92 20.80 9.59 -28.69
CA VAL A 92 21.45 10.91 -28.52
C VAL A 92 20.40 12.03 -28.49
N GLN A 93 19.43 12.01 -29.41
CA GLN A 93 18.31 12.97 -29.40
C GLN A 93 17.51 12.87 -28.09
N ARG A 94 17.23 11.65 -27.62
CA ARG A 94 16.54 11.45 -26.35
C ARG A 94 17.33 12.01 -25.17
N LEU A 95 18.64 11.79 -25.13
CA LEU A 95 19.52 12.28 -24.06
C LEU A 95 19.63 13.81 -24.05
N ARG A 96 19.75 14.46 -25.21
CA ARG A 96 19.70 15.93 -25.32
C ARG A 96 18.40 16.50 -24.76
N THR A 97 17.26 15.88 -25.06
CA THR A 97 15.97 16.26 -24.47
C THR A 97 15.96 16.09 -22.94
N LEU A 98 16.59 15.03 -22.41
CA LEU A 98 16.69 14.83 -20.97
C LEU A 98 17.61 15.87 -20.30
N ASP A 99 18.72 16.25 -20.95
CA ASP A 99 19.59 17.33 -20.47
C ASP A 99 18.87 18.68 -20.42
N ALA A 100 18.11 19.01 -21.46
CA ALA A 100 17.27 20.22 -21.49
C ALA A 100 16.26 20.23 -20.32
N ILE A 101 15.58 19.11 -20.07
CA ILE A 101 14.65 18.97 -18.94
C ILE A 101 15.38 19.12 -17.60
N ARG A 102 16.58 18.53 -17.47
CA ARG A 102 17.42 18.66 -16.27
C ARG A 102 17.87 20.11 -16.06
N ALA A 103 18.08 20.88 -17.14
CA ALA A 103 18.41 22.31 -17.10
C ALA A 103 17.19 23.22 -16.84
N GLY A 104 16.00 22.67 -16.66
CA GLY A 104 14.79 23.42 -16.30
C GLY A 104 13.80 23.65 -17.45
N GLU A 105 14.06 23.11 -18.64
CA GLU A 105 13.09 23.16 -19.73
C GLU A 105 11.84 22.30 -19.43
N ARG A 106 10.69 22.72 -19.97
CA ARG A 106 9.45 21.97 -19.79
C ARG A 106 9.52 20.64 -20.52
N ALA A 107 9.23 19.56 -19.80
CA ALA A 107 9.04 18.25 -20.42
C ALA A 107 7.96 18.32 -21.53
N PRO A 108 8.10 17.54 -22.63
CA PRO A 108 7.11 17.51 -23.72
C PRO A 108 5.69 17.28 -23.19
N ARG A 109 4.67 17.75 -23.94
CA ARG A 109 3.24 17.54 -23.63
C ARG A 109 2.95 16.04 -23.44
N ALA A 110 3.01 15.61 -22.19
CA ALA A 110 2.71 14.26 -21.74
C ALA A 110 1.70 14.37 -20.60
N THR A 111 1.00 13.28 -20.32
CA THR A 111 0.20 13.21 -19.09
C THR A 111 1.10 13.55 -17.89
N ARG A 112 0.58 14.24 -16.87
CA ARG A 112 1.36 14.68 -15.69
C ARG A 112 2.28 13.57 -15.15
N ARG A 113 1.77 12.34 -15.08
CA ARG A 113 2.49 11.13 -14.64
C ARG A 113 3.68 10.76 -15.54
N LYS A 114 3.51 10.75 -16.86
CA LYS A 114 4.62 10.53 -17.81
C LYS A 114 5.65 11.66 -17.71
N GLY A 115 5.21 12.88 -17.40
CA GLY A 115 6.11 14.00 -17.13
C GLY A 115 6.97 13.83 -15.88
N ASP A 116 6.40 13.31 -14.79
CA ASP A 116 7.14 13.02 -13.55
C ASP A 116 8.23 11.96 -13.78
N ASP A 117 7.90 10.86 -14.46
CA ASP A 117 8.86 9.77 -14.77
C ASP A 117 10.02 10.27 -15.64
N VAL A 118 9.74 11.13 -16.61
CA VAL A 118 10.76 11.72 -17.47
C VAL A 118 11.66 12.69 -16.69
N ARG A 119 11.11 13.47 -15.77
CA ARG A 119 11.90 14.34 -14.88
C ARG A 119 12.79 13.53 -13.94
N ALA A 120 12.26 12.46 -13.35
CA ALA A 120 13.04 11.57 -12.51
C ALA A 120 14.19 10.92 -13.28
N LEU A 121 13.94 10.43 -14.50
CA LEU A 121 14.97 9.86 -15.37
C LEU A 121 16.04 10.90 -15.73
N ALA A 122 15.63 12.12 -16.10
CA ALA A 122 16.56 13.21 -16.40
C ALA A 122 17.45 13.56 -15.20
N ALA A 123 16.87 13.65 -14.00
CA ALA A 123 17.60 13.94 -12.77
C ALA A 123 18.56 12.80 -12.35
N ALA A 124 18.26 11.55 -12.71
CA ALA A 124 19.08 10.39 -12.39
C ALA A 124 20.32 10.23 -13.30
N ILE A 125 20.38 10.93 -14.43
CA ILE A 125 21.53 10.89 -15.34
C ILE A 125 22.62 11.83 -14.80
N GLY A 126 23.79 11.27 -14.48
CA GLY A 126 24.98 12.06 -14.13
C GLY A 126 25.58 12.77 -15.34
N GLY A 127 25.66 12.04 -16.44
CA GLY A 127 26.13 12.53 -17.73
C GLY A 127 26.21 11.39 -18.73
N TRP A 128 26.43 11.72 -20.00
CA TRP A 128 26.59 10.76 -21.07
C TRP A 128 27.68 11.19 -22.05
N ARG A 129 28.30 10.23 -22.73
CA ARG A 129 29.34 10.49 -23.73
C ARG A 129 29.37 9.39 -24.79
N GLU A 130 29.84 9.75 -25.97
CA GLU A 130 30.22 8.81 -27.00
C GLU A 130 31.63 8.26 -26.73
N ALA A 131 31.81 6.97 -26.94
CA ALA A 131 33.06 6.25 -26.73
C ALA A 131 33.30 5.30 -27.92
N GLY A 132 33.88 5.83 -29.00
CA GLY A 132 33.93 5.13 -30.28
C GLY A 132 32.51 4.87 -30.80
N PRO A 133 32.15 3.63 -31.18
CA PRO A 133 30.79 3.31 -31.62
C PRO A 133 29.81 3.12 -30.44
N HIS A 134 30.22 3.30 -29.19
CA HIS A 134 29.39 3.04 -28.02
C HIS A 134 28.87 4.33 -27.39
N LEU A 135 27.72 4.24 -26.72
CA LEU A 135 27.20 5.34 -25.91
C LEU A 135 27.19 4.93 -24.44
N VAL A 136 27.75 5.79 -23.59
CA VAL A 136 27.85 5.55 -22.15
C VAL A 136 26.99 6.57 -21.42
N VAL A 137 26.10 6.11 -20.55
CA VAL A 137 25.23 6.94 -19.70
C VAL A 137 25.50 6.58 -18.23
N THR A 138 25.75 7.57 -17.39
CA THR A 138 26.05 7.35 -15.96
C THR A 138 24.83 7.62 -15.08
N SER A 139 24.67 6.84 -14.01
CA SER A 139 23.60 7.01 -13.02
C SER A 139 24.12 7.73 -11.78
N THR A 140 23.30 8.60 -11.16
CA THR A 140 23.60 9.26 -9.87
C THR A 140 22.67 8.83 -8.74
N VAL A 141 21.62 8.07 -9.04
CA VAL A 141 20.56 7.73 -8.09
C VAL A 141 20.62 6.25 -7.74
N ARG A 142 20.49 5.94 -6.45
CA ARG A 142 20.23 4.57 -5.99
C ARG A 142 18.72 4.32 -6.10
N ALA A 143 18.33 3.44 -7.00
CA ALA A 143 16.95 3.02 -7.18
C ALA A 143 16.76 1.59 -6.67
N LEU A 144 15.66 1.38 -5.96
CA LEU A 144 15.23 0.06 -5.51
C LEU A 144 14.08 -0.41 -6.40
N ALA A 145 14.15 -1.66 -6.84
CA ALA A 145 13.08 -2.28 -7.62
C ALA A 145 11.89 -2.62 -6.70
N LYS A 146 10.67 -2.36 -7.14
CA LYS A 146 9.45 -2.65 -6.38
C LYS A 146 8.93 -4.04 -6.77
N LEU A 147 8.88 -4.95 -5.81
CA LEU A 147 8.31 -6.27 -6.04
C LEU A 147 6.82 -6.31 -5.72
N ARG A 148 6.10 -7.13 -6.48
CA ARG A 148 4.69 -7.50 -6.24
C ARG A 148 4.61 -8.78 -5.44
N GLU A 149 3.43 -9.07 -4.90
CA GLU A 149 3.11 -10.29 -4.14
C GLU A 149 3.58 -11.55 -4.90
N GLU A 150 3.05 -11.78 -6.11
CA GLU A 150 3.36 -12.96 -6.92
C GLU A 150 4.84 -13.04 -7.33
N GLN A 151 5.45 -11.90 -7.66
CA GLN A 151 6.88 -11.84 -8.00
C GLN A 151 7.74 -12.25 -6.80
N THR A 152 7.37 -11.81 -5.60
CA THR A 152 8.08 -12.13 -4.35
C THR A 152 7.98 -13.60 -4.05
N ASP A 153 6.79 -14.20 -4.16
CA ASP A 153 6.57 -15.64 -3.95
C ASP A 153 7.42 -16.49 -4.91
N ARG A 154 7.44 -16.11 -6.19
CA ARG A 154 8.28 -16.78 -7.20
C ARG A 154 9.76 -16.69 -6.88
N LEU A 155 10.23 -15.53 -6.40
CA LEU A 155 11.63 -15.32 -6.06
C LEU A 155 12.05 -16.07 -4.80
N LEU A 156 11.18 -16.15 -3.78
CA LEU A 156 11.39 -16.98 -2.59
C LEU A 156 11.45 -18.47 -2.97
N ALA A 157 10.50 -18.95 -3.76
CA ALA A 157 10.48 -20.35 -4.23
C ALA A 157 11.72 -20.72 -5.07
N ALA A 158 12.28 -19.76 -5.80
CA ALA A 158 13.51 -19.93 -6.58
C ALA A 158 14.81 -19.76 -5.76
N GLY A 159 14.73 -19.46 -4.46
CA GLY A 159 15.89 -19.19 -3.61
C GLY A 159 16.67 -17.92 -3.98
N ARG A 160 16.01 -16.97 -4.65
CA ARG A 160 16.60 -15.68 -5.10
C ARG A 160 16.36 -14.55 -4.12
N LEU A 161 15.44 -14.74 -3.17
CA LEU A 161 15.31 -13.97 -1.94
C LEU A 161 15.53 -14.93 -0.77
N ARG A 162 16.06 -14.41 0.34
CA ARG A 162 16.29 -15.19 1.56
C ARG A 162 15.00 -15.23 2.37
N GLY A 163 14.49 -16.43 2.58
CA GLY A 163 13.23 -16.66 3.28
C GLY A 163 12.35 -17.68 2.57
N GLN A 164 11.06 -17.68 2.91
CA GLN A 164 10.08 -18.61 2.35
C GLN A 164 8.64 -18.12 2.53
N VAL A 165 7.72 -18.68 1.75
CA VAL A 165 6.28 -18.56 1.99
C VAL A 165 5.89 -19.61 3.05
N LEU A 166 5.34 -19.16 4.18
CA LEU A 166 4.94 -20.03 5.30
C LEU A 166 3.51 -20.55 5.20
N ALA A 167 2.62 -19.76 4.60
CA ALA A 167 1.22 -20.12 4.35
C ALA A 167 0.64 -19.23 3.25
N SER A 168 -0.41 -19.73 2.60
CA SER A 168 -1.19 -18.98 1.60
C SER A 168 -2.67 -19.19 1.81
N VAL A 169 -3.45 -18.14 1.57
CA VAL A 169 -4.91 -18.20 1.45
C VAL A 169 -5.26 -17.91 0.00
N PRO A 170 -6.01 -18.79 -0.71
CA PRO A 170 -6.43 -18.52 -2.08
C PRO A 170 -7.21 -17.21 -2.21
N GLY A 171 -7.17 -16.60 -3.40
CA GLY A 171 -8.06 -15.49 -3.71
C GLY A 171 -9.52 -15.96 -3.73
N ALA A 172 -10.44 -15.02 -3.49
CA ALA A 172 -11.86 -15.31 -3.40
C ALA A 172 -12.70 -14.24 -4.11
N THR A 173 -13.72 -14.70 -4.83
CA THR A 173 -14.79 -13.85 -5.35
C THR A 173 -16.07 -14.17 -4.57
N PHE A 174 -16.76 -13.14 -4.08
CA PHE A 174 -18.04 -13.32 -3.40
C PHE A 174 -18.99 -12.16 -3.69
N THR A 175 -20.29 -12.44 -3.67
CA THR A 175 -21.32 -11.41 -3.70
C THR A 175 -21.37 -10.70 -2.35
N ALA A 176 -21.31 -9.37 -2.37
CA ALA A 176 -21.47 -8.56 -1.16
C ALA A 176 -22.74 -8.97 -0.39
N ARG A 177 -22.61 -9.26 0.92
CA ARG A 177 -23.72 -9.72 1.77
C ARG A 177 -24.60 -8.58 2.28
N CYS A 178 -24.19 -7.33 2.05
CA CYS A 178 -24.93 -6.15 2.45
C CYS A 178 -26.03 -5.78 1.47
N SER A 179 -27.04 -5.06 1.96
CA SER A 179 -27.94 -4.27 1.12
C SER A 179 -27.60 -2.79 1.23
N VAL A 180 -27.89 -2.02 0.17
CA VAL A 180 -27.67 -0.57 0.14
C VAL A 180 -28.95 0.12 -0.31
N ALA A 181 -29.44 1.04 0.51
CA ALA A 181 -30.36 2.08 0.08
C ALA A 181 -29.68 3.44 0.24
N GLN A 182 -29.93 4.36 -0.69
CA GLN A 182 -29.24 5.65 -0.70
C GLN A 182 -30.13 6.76 -1.22
N THR A 183 -29.91 7.99 -0.75
CA THR A 183 -30.58 9.18 -1.28
C THR A 183 -30.08 9.52 -2.68
N ASP A 184 -30.82 10.36 -3.40
CA ASP A 184 -30.43 10.76 -4.74
C ASP A 184 -29.23 11.70 -4.70
N SER A 185 -28.15 11.34 -5.39
CA SER A 185 -26.95 12.18 -5.56
C SER A 185 -26.30 11.90 -6.92
N ALA A 186 -25.41 12.80 -7.33
CA ALA A 186 -24.52 12.63 -8.48
C ALA A 186 -23.51 11.48 -8.27
N VAL A 187 -23.23 11.12 -7.01
CA VAL A 187 -22.44 9.94 -6.64
C VAL A 187 -23.34 8.87 -6.06
N ARG A 188 -23.02 7.59 -6.33
CA ARG A 188 -23.76 6.45 -5.80
C ARG A 188 -22.86 5.24 -5.58
N HIS A 189 -23.20 4.43 -4.58
CA HIS A 189 -22.70 3.06 -4.50
C HIS A 189 -23.48 2.16 -5.46
N ALA A 190 -22.80 1.19 -6.06
CA ALA A 190 -23.46 0.19 -6.89
C ALA A 190 -24.26 -0.80 -6.00
N GLU A 191 -25.48 -1.14 -6.41
CA GLU A 191 -26.44 -1.91 -5.60
C GLU A 191 -26.00 -3.37 -5.33
N VAL A 192 -25.33 -4.01 -6.28
CA VAL A 192 -24.76 -5.35 -6.12
C VAL A 192 -23.33 -5.33 -6.65
N ARG A 193 -22.37 -5.70 -5.81
CA ARG A 193 -20.97 -5.88 -6.22
C ARG A 193 -20.55 -7.32 -5.94
N GLU A 194 -20.09 -8.00 -6.98
CA GLU A 194 -19.11 -9.05 -6.80
C GLU A 194 -17.79 -8.40 -6.40
N ILE A 195 -17.21 -8.88 -5.30
CA ILE A 195 -15.92 -8.41 -4.78
C ILE A 195 -14.92 -9.54 -4.98
N THR A 196 -13.84 -9.23 -5.70
CA THR A 196 -12.72 -10.16 -5.93
C THR A 196 -11.52 -9.71 -5.10
N ALA A 197 -11.13 -10.54 -4.12
CA ALA A 197 -9.91 -10.38 -3.36
C ALA A 197 -8.79 -11.28 -3.94
N PRO A 198 -7.53 -10.80 -4.00
CA PRO A 198 -6.41 -11.60 -4.45
C PRO A 198 -6.06 -12.70 -3.43
N ALA A 199 -5.11 -13.57 -3.77
CA ALA A 199 -4.53 -14.49 -2.79
C ALA A 199 -3.71 -13.73 -1.74
N MET A 200 -3.65 -14.29 -0.53
CA MET A 200 -2.85 -13.78 0.59
C MET A 200 -1.68 -14.73 0.86
N ALA A 201 -0.56 -14.20 1.35
CA ALA A 201 0.55 -15.01 1.82
C ALA A 201 1.06 -14.51 3.16
N LEU A 202 1.47 -15.44 4.03
CA LEU A 202 2.37 -15.19 5.14
C LEU A 202 3.77 -15.57 4.68
N ARG A 203 4.71 -14.64 4.79
CA ARG A 203 6.11 -14.82 4.37
C ARG A 203 7.05 -14.64 5.55
N ALA A 204 8.12 -15.41 5.55
CA ALA A 204 9.31 -15.16 6.34
C ALA A 204 10.41 -14.63 5.42
N TYR A 205 11.10 -13.59 5.85
CA TYR A 205 12.26 -13.04 5.16
C TYR A 205 13.45 -12.99 6.13
N ASP A 206 14.64 -13.31 5.64
CA ASP A 206 15.86 -13.30 6.45
C ASP A 206 16.78 -12.15 6.03
N ASP A 207 17.33 -11.44 7.02
CA ASP A 207 18.24 -10.30 6.84
C ASP A 207 17.64 -9.19 5.95
N VAL A 208 16.59 -8.55 6.46
CA VAL A 208 15.90 -7.43 5.80
C VAL A 208 16.05 -6.13 6.57
N VAL A 209 16.04 -5.01 5.87
CA VAL A 209 16.03 -3.68 6.48
C VAL A 209 14.59 -3.19 6.57
N CYS A 210 14.10 -2.98 7.79
CA CYS A 210 12.83 -2.32 8.05
C CYS A 210 13.09 -0.85 8.38
N ALA A 211 12.34 0.06 7.78
CA ALA A 211 12.42 1.49 8.07
C ALA A 211 11.02 2.07 8.33
N PRO A 212 10.93 3.20 9.06
CA PRO A 212 9.64 3.77 9.44
C PRO A 212 8.68 3.96 8.26
N ARG A 213 7.39 3.88 8.57
CA ARG A 213 6.28 3.97 7.63
C ARG A 213 6.23 2.78 6.67
N GLN A 214 6.35 1.59 7.24
CA GLN A 214 6.09 0.29 6.63
C GLN A 214 7.16 -0.16 5.63
N VAL A 215 8.30 0.52 5.50
CA VAL A 215 9.28 0.20 4.47
C VAL A 215 10.03 -1.09 4.81
N VAL A 216 10.04 -2.04 3.88
CA VAL A 216 10.80 -3.29 3.99
C VAL A 216 11.65 -3.48 2.74
N VAL A 217 12.96 -3.54 2.94
CA VAL A 217 13.97 -3.70 1.88
C VAL A 217 14.71 -5.01 2.08
N HIS A 218 14.80 -5.81 1.03
CA HIS A 218 15.67 -6.98 0.97
C HIS A 218 16.75 -6.69 -0.08
N ASP A 219 18.01 -6.53 0.33
CA ASP A 219 19.12 -6.08 -0.52
C ASP A 219 18.79 -4.77 -1.27
N ASP A 220 18.48 -4.86 -2.58
CA ASP A 220 18.16 -3.72 -3.45
C ASP A 220 16.73 -3.76 -4.01
N VAL A 221 15.85 -4.54 -3.36
CA VAL A 221 14.42 -4.60 -3.69
C VAL A 221 13.53 -4.15 -2.53
N LEU A 222 12.45 -3.44 -2.86
CA LEU A 222 11.34 -3.13 -1.97
C LEU A 222 10.34 -4.28 -2.01
N LEU A 223 10.11 -4.92 -0.85
CA LEU A 223 9.16 -6.00 -0.71
C LEU A 223 7.70 -5.48 -0.78
N PRO A 224 6.73 -6.32 -1.19
CA PRO A 224 5.32 -5.94 -1.27
C PRO A 224 4.77 -5.42 0.06
N ASP A 225 5.35 -5.88 1.17
CA ASP A 225 5.06 -5.47 2.54
C ASP A 225 5.19 -3.95 2.76
N THR A 226 6.00 -3.26 1.92
CA THR A 226 6.12 -1.80 1.89
C THR A 226 4.83 -1.07 1.52
N PHE A 227 3.93 -1.74 0.79
CA PHE A 227 2.80 -1.09 0.14
C PHE A 227 1.49 -1.55 0.74
N ARG A 228 0.81 -0.66 1.48
CA ARG A 228 -0.57 -0.89 1.95
C ARG A 228 -1.58 -1.14 0.82
N ARG A 229 -1.23 -0.82 -0.43
CA ARG A 229 -2.03 -1.09 -1.63
C ARG A 229 -1.20 -1.88 -2.65
N SER A 230 -0.67 -3.03 -2.24
CA SER A 230 0.17 -3.91 -3.06
C SER A 230 -0.51 -4.41 -4.35
N HIS A 231 -1.84 -4.37 -4.41
CA HIS A 231 -2.63 -4.71 -5.60
C HIS A 231 -2.59 -3.65 -6.73
N ARG A 232 -2.13 -2.42 -6.46
CA ARG A 232 -2.17 -1.34 -7.46
C ARG A 232 -1.12 -1.57 -8.55
N HIS A 233 -1.50 -1.29 -9.80
CA HIS A 233 -0.56 -1.32 -10.93
C HIS A 233 0.70 -0.47 -10.66
N ARG A 234 0.56 0.71 -10.04
CA ARG A 234 1.71 1.53 -9.64
C ARG A 234 1.80 1.59 -8.13
N LEU A 235 2.81 0.91 -7.60
CA LEU A 235 3.10 0.83 -6.17
C LEU A 235 3.68 2.16 -5.67
N ARG A 236 3.11 2.68 -4.58
CA ARG A 236 3.46 3.97 -3.97
C ARG A 236 3.36 3.88 -2.46
N SER A 237 4.27 4.57 -1.80
CA SER A 237 4.26 4.86 -0.37
C SER A 237 4.77 6.28 -0.17
N THR A 238 4.22 6.97 0.82
CA THR A 238 4.64 8.29 1.30
C THR A 238 6.06 8.29 1.87
N ALA A 239 6.59 7.13 2.24
CA ALA A 239 7.98 6.94 2.66
C ALA A 239 8.98 6.95 1.49
N LEU A 240 8.49 6.95 0.25
CA LEU A 240 9.30 6.79 -0.95
C LEU A 240 9.28 8.04 -1.85
N VAL A 241 10.31 8.15 -2.69
CA VAL A 241 10.33 9.00 -3.89
C VAL A 241 10.10 8.09 -5.09
N ASP A 242 9.00 8.31 -5.81
CA ASP A 242 8.60 7.52 -6.98
C ASP A 242 9.47 7.91 -8.18
N LEU A 243 10.33 6.99 -8.65
CA LEU A 243 11.29 7.26 -9.74
C LEU A 243 10.77 6.79 -11.11
N ALA A 244 10.17 5.61 -11.13
CA ALA A 244 9.54 4.99 -12.28
C ALA A 244 8.42 4.05 -11.81
N PRO A 245 7.58 3.49 -12.70
CA PRO A 245 6.52 2.56 -12.30
C PRO A 245 6.99 1.49 -11.32
N ASP A 246 8.12 0.84 -11.62
CA ASP A 246 8.68 -0.28 -10.86
C ASP A 246 9.92 0.09 -10.02
N PHE A 247 10.24 1.38 -9.87
CA PHE A 247 11.41 1.83 -9.10
C PHE A 247 11.12 3.02 -8.19
N ALA A 248 11.75 3.03 -7.02
CA ALA A 248 11.69 4.15 -6.08
C ALA A 248 13.00 4.26 -5.29
N SER A 249 13.20 5.40 -4.64
CA SER A 249 14.17 5.52 -3.54
C SER A 249 13.45 5.71 -2.21
N VAL A 250 14.07 5.28 -1.12
CA VAL A 250 13.56 5.53 0.25
C VAL A 250 13.95 6.93 0.67
N ARG A 251 13.03 7.66 1.32
CA ARG A 251 13.30 9.02 1.81
C ARG A 251 14.26 9.04 2.99
N ALA A 252 14.16 8.04 3.88
CA ALA A 252 15.10 7.85 4.96
C ALA A 252 16.43 7.29 4.42
N ALA A 253 17.55 7.74 4.97
CA ALA A 253 18.84 7.09 4.77
C ALA A 253 18.77 5.67 5.33
N LEU A 254 19.27 4.67 4.60
CA LEU A 254 19.26 3.26 4.98
C LEU A 254 20.64 2.76 5.44
N ASP A 255 21.58 3.68 5.63
CA ASP A 255 22.97 3.37 5.93
C ASP A 255 23.13 2.96 7.40
N ASP A 256 23.97 1.95 7.65
CA ASP A 256 24.28 1.41 8.98
C ASP A 256 23.05 1.12 9.87
N PRO A 257 22.08 0.32 9.39
CA PRO A 257 20.88 0.01 10.16
C PRO A 257 21.24 -0.81 11.40
N ALA A 258 20.73 -0.39 12.57
CA ALA A 258 21.00 -1.09 13.82
C ALA A 258 20.47 -2.54 13.74
N PRO A 259 21.25 -3.55 14.18
CA PRO A 259 20.82 -4.94 14.13
C PRO A 259 19.69 -5.20 15.12
N LEU A 260 18.72 -6.02 14.72
CA LEU A 260 17.59 -6.46 15.52
C LEU A 260 17.46 -7.99 15.40
N ALA A 261 18.01 -8.69 16.40
CA ALA A 261 18.14 -10.15 16.41
C ALA A 261 16.80 -10.88 16.65
N GLY A 262 16.71 -12.11 16.17
CA GLY A 262 15.58 -13.03 16.27
C GLY A 262 14.41 -12.72 15.33
N THR A 263 13.26 -13.34 15.59
CA THR A 263 12.04 -13.24 14.79
C THR A 263 11.19 -12.02 15.20
N TRP A 264 10.66 -11.31 14.21
CA TRP A 264 9.78 -10.15 14.38
C TRP A 264 8.60 -10.21 13.43
N VAL A 265 7.40 -9.87 13.92
CA VAL A 265 6.20 -9.71 13.10
C VAL A 265 6.09 -8.26 12.66
N HIS A 266 6.03 -8.06 11.35
CA HIS A 266 5.83 -6.75 10.74
C HIS A 266 4.35 -6.37 10.79
N LEU A 267 4.02 -5.44 11.69
CA LEU A 267 2.67 -4.87 11.78
C LEU A 267 2.68 -3.36 11.55
N ASP A 268 3.75 -2.80 11.01
CA ASP A 268 3.87 -1.36 10.78
C ASP A 268 2.88 -0.84 9.72
N SER A 269 2.65 0.48 9.71
CA SER A 269 1.73 1.16 8.80
C SER A 269 2.39 2.37 8.13
N GLU A 270 2.00 2.66 6.89
CA GLU A 270 2.35 3.91 6.20
C GLU A 270 1.93 5.17 7.01
N TYR A 271 0.92 5.02 7.86
CA TYR A 271 0.36 6.03 8.77
C TYR A 271 0.42 5.55 10.23
N PRO A 272 1.61 5.50 10.86
CA PRO A 272 1.76 4.97 12.20
C PRO A 272 0.93 5.74 13.23
N GLY A 273 0.36 5.02 14.20
CA GLY A 273 -0.47 5.62 15.26
C GLY A 273 -1.82 6.17 14.79
N HIS A 274 -2.31 5.77 13.60
CA HIS A 274 -3.61 6.20 13.11
C HIS A 274 -4.67 5.10 13.26
N PHE A 275 -5.67 5.35 14.12
CA PHE A 275 -6.75 4.40 14.45
C PHE A 275 -7.41 3.75 13.22
N GLY A 276 -7.84 4.54 12.25
CA GLY A 276 -8.48 4.00 11.05
C GLY A 276 -7.57 3.07 10.22
N HIS A 277 -6.25 3.30 10.21
CA HIS A 277 -5.30 2.46 9.48
C HIS A 277 -4.94 1.21 10.28
N LEU A 278 -4.95 1.28 11.62
CA LEU A 278 -4.88 0.08 12.45
C LEU A 278 -6.02 -0.88 12.12
N LEU A 279 -7.27 -0.41 12.11
CA LEU A 279 -8.43 -1.28 11.91
C LEU A 279 -8.58 -1.83 10.48
N THR A 280 -8.11 -1.08 9.49
CA THR A 280 -8.28 -1.45 8.07
C THR A 280 -7.06 -2.14 7.47
N GLU A 281 -5.84 -1.82 7.92
CA GLU A 281 -4.60 -2.28 7.28
C GLU A 281 -3.75 -3.20 8.15
N GLN A 282 -3.60 -2.89 9.44
CA GLN A 282 -2.79 -3.71 10.34
C GLN A 282 -3.59 -4.93 10.81
N LEU A 283 -4.81 -4.71 11.30
CA LEU A 283 -5.72 -5.78 11.73
C LEU A 283 -6.02 -6.76 10.60
N SER A 284 -6.04 -6.30 9.35
CA SER A 284 -6.29 -7.16 8.20
C SER A 284 -5.14 -8.12 7.89
N ARG A 285 -3.98 -8.02 8.57
CA ARG A 285 -2.88 -9.00 8.49
C ARG A 285 -3.00 -10.09 9.55
N MET A 286 -3.86 -9.90 10.56
CA MET A 286 -3.94 -10.80 11.72
C MET A 286 -4.62 -12.13 11.43
N TRP A 287 -5.14 -12.35 10.21
CA TRP A 287 -5.56 -13.68 9.75
C TRP A 287 -4.41 -14.71 9.84
N ALA A 288 -3.17 -14.25 9.71
CA ALA A 288 -1.98 -15.09 9.76
C ALA A 288 -1.53 -15.40 11.20
N TRP A 289 -2.14 -14.78 12.21
CA TRP A 289 -1.69 -14.85 13.61
C TRP A 289 -1.59 -16.28 14.16
N PRO A 290 -2.56 -17.20 13.92
CA PRO A 290 -2.42 -18.58 14.36
C PRO A 290 -1.18 -19.27 13.79
N ARG A 291 -0.91 -19.10 12.49
CA ARG A 291 0.28 -19.66 11.84
C ARG A 291 1.57 -18.99 12.31
N ILE A 292 1.54 -17.70 12.65
CA ILE A 292 2.67 -16.99 13.27
C ILE A 292 3.02 -17.62 14.62
N LEU A 293 2.04 -17.91 15.47
CA LEU A 293 2.27 -18.54 16.79
C LEU A 293 2.84 -19.95 16.68
N GLU A 294 2.52 -20.69 15.62
CA GLU A 294 3.13 -21.99 15.32
C GLU A 294 4.61 -21.86 14.91
N GLU A 295 4.97 -20.78 14.23
CA GLU A 295 6.35 -20.51 13.79
C GLU A 295 7.21 -19.92 14.92
N GLU A 296 6.65 -18.99 15.68
CA GLU A 296 7.30 -18.26 16.77
C GLU A 296 6.30 -18.15 17.96
N PRO A 297 6.40 -19.02 18.98
CA PRO A 297 5.47 -19.04 20.11
C PRO A 297 5.43 -17.76 20.94
N ARG A 298 6.48 -16.92 20.88
CA ARG A 298 6.54 -15.61 21.54
C ARG A 298 6.87 -14.53 20.51
N PRO A 299 5.91 -14.19 19.61
CA PRO A 299 6.18 -13.27 18.52
C PRO A 299 6.38 -11.86 19.07
N ARG A 300 7.48 -11.22 18.68
CA ARG A 300 7.71 -9.81 18.95
C ARG A 300 7.22 -8.98 17.77
N VAL A 301 6.60 -7.83 18.03
CA VAL A 301 6.00 -7.00 16.98
C VAL A 301 6.86 -5.79 16.69
N LEU A 302 7.04 -5.51 15.41
CA LEU A 302 7.73 -4.33 14.90
C LEU A 302 6.72 -3.32 14.36
N LEU A 303 6.73 -2.12 14.95
CA LEU A 303 5.97 -0.94 14.52
C LEU A 303 6.93 0.23 14.29
N SER A 304 6.44 1.31 13.67
CA SER A 304 7.17 2.56 13.60
C SER A 304 6.39 3.75 14.15
N THR A 305 6.99 4.93 14.05
CA THR A 305 6.33 6.18 14.42
C THR A 305 6.58 7.30 13.42
N ARG A 306 5.59 8.20 13.30
CA ARG A 306 5.72 9.44 12.52
C ARG A 306 6.49 10.53 13.27
N THR A 307 6.32 10.56 14.58
CA THR A 307 6.96 11.51 15.51
C THR A 307 7.58 10.70 16.64
N PRO A 308 8.80 11.02 17.11
CA PRO A 308 9.46 10.22 18.13
C PRO A 308 8.53 9.91 19.31
N ARG A 309 8.30 8.63 19.55
CA ARG A 309 7.53 8.09 20.67
C ARG A 309 8.10 6.72 21.00
N THR A 310 8.05 6.35 22.27
CA THR A 310 8.51 5.05 22.75
C THR A 310 7.38 4.19 23.27
N ALA A 311 6.19 4.78 23.48
CA ALA A 311 5.02 4.08 23.99
C ALA A 311 3.95 3.91 22.91
N LEU A 312 3.18 2.84 23.05
CA LEU A 312 2.01 2.56 22.24
C LEU A 312 0.86 3.51 22.57
N HIS A 313 0.07 3.87 21.56
CA HIS A 313 -1.24 4.46 21.83
C HIS A 313 -2.15 3.42 22.51
N ALA A 314 -3.10 3.87 23.33
CA ALA A 314 -4.00 2.96 24.05
C ALA A 314 -4.68 1.95 23.13
N PHE A 315 -5.23 2.41 22.00
CA PHE A 315 -5.87 1.54 21.03
C PHE A 315 -4.91 0.56 20.32
N GLU A 316 -3.62 0.89 20.18
CA GLU A 316 -2.61 -0.06 19.65
C GLU A 316 -2.35 -1.17 20.67
N ARG A 317 -2.17 -0.81 21.95
CA ARG A 317 -2.02 -1.78 23.04
C ARG A 317 -3.23 -2.70 23.15
N ASP A 318 -4.43 -2.14 23.10
CA ASP A 318 -5.66 -2.90 23.29
C ASP A 318 -5.84 -3.93 22.17
N VAL A 319 -5.61 -3.55 20.90
CA VAL A 319 -5.66 -4.50 19.78
C VAL A 319 -4.57 -5.56 19.90
N LEU A 320 -3.32 -5.17 20.16
CA LEU A 320 -2.21 -6.12 20.29
C LEU A 320 -2.42 -7.09 21.46
N GLY A 321 -2.93 -6.60 22.59
CA GLY A 321 -3.29 -7.40 23.76
C GLY A 321 -4.40 -8.39 23.47
N ALA A 322 -5.38 -8.06 22.62
CA ALA A 322 -6.41 -8.99 22.17
C ALA A 322 -5.84 -10.19 21.36
N PHE A 323 -4.63 -10.05 20.82
CA PHE A 323 -3.87 -11.13 20.18
C PHE A 323 -2.83 -11.79 21.11
N GLY A 324 -2.79 -11.41 22.39
CA GLY A 324 -1.86 -11.94 23.38
C GLY A 324 -0.45 -11.35 23.31
N VAL A 325 -0.25 -10.21 22.62
CA VAL A 325 1.05 -9.53 22.55
C VAL A 325 1.20 -8.60 23.75
N ALA A 326 2.23 -8.82 24.57
CA ALA A 326 2.58 -7.92 25.66
C ALA A 326 3.27 -6.67 25.13
N GLU A 327 3.13 -5.53 25.83
CA GLU A 327 3.77 -4.27 25.43
C GLU A 327 5.30 -4.39 25.35
N ASP A 328 5.91 -5.17 26.24
CA ASP A 328 7.36 -5.45 26.25
C ASP A 328 7.83 -6.27 25.03
N ASP A 329 6.91 -6.95 24.34
CA ASP A 329 7.18 -7.68 23.10
C ASP A 329 7.03 -6.79 21.85
N VAL A 330 6.85 -5.47 22.02
CA VAL A 330 6.70 -4.51 20.90
C VAL A 330 7.88 -3.55 20.83
N VAL A 331 8.43 -3.39 19.63
CA VAL A 331 9.45 -2.38 19.32
C VAL A 331 8.89 -1.35 18.35
N ILE A 332 9.00 -0.08 18.73
CA ILE A 332 8.66 1.07 17.88
C ILE A 332 9.97 1.66 17.34
N ILE A 333 10.19 1.56 16.03
CA ILE A 333 11.38 2.13 15.37
C ILE A 333 11.12 3.55 14.87
N ASP A 334 12.13 4.41 15.02
CA ASP A 334 12.17 5.77 14.47
C ASP A 334 13.22 5.95 13.36
N ARG A 335 14.00 4.90 13.10
CA ARG A 335 15.07 4.82 12.11
C ARG A 335 15.16 3.39 11.55
N PRO A 336 15.90 3.16 10.45
CA PRO A 336 16.05 1.82 9.91
C PRO A 336 16.74 0.85 10.88
N VAL A 337 16.27 -0.40 10.85
CA VAL A 337 16.83 -1.53 11.59
C VAL A 337 17.02 -2.71 10.64
N ARG A 338 18.06 -3.51 10.86
CA ARG A 338 18.30 -4.75 10.14
C ARG A 338 17.75 -5.91 10.96
N VAL A 339 16.65 -6.48 10.50
CA VAL A 339 15.91 -7.54 11.17
C VAL A 339 16.46 -8.89 10.72
N GLU A 340 16.84 -9.74 11.67
CA GLU A 340 17.36 -11.08 11.40
C GLU A 340 16.33 -11.95 10.68
N ARG A 341 15.09 -12.02 11.20
CA ARG A 341 13.96 -12.72 10.56
C ARG A 341 12.67 -11.93 10.72
N LEU A 342 12.02 -11.62 9.60
CA LEU A 342 10.77 -10.85 9.54
C LEU A 342 9.61 -11.73 9.05
N LEU A 343 8.55 -11.83 9.83
CA LEU A 343 7.27 -12.41 9.43
C LEU A 343 6.32 -11.31 8.99
N SER A 344 5.74 -11.42 7.79
CA SER A 344 4.78 -10.44 7.29
C SER A 344 3.72 -11.08 6.42
N ALA A 345 2.47 -10.63 6.58
CA ALA A 345 1.31 -11.18 5.91
C ALA A 345 0.67 -10.17 4.96
N THR A 346 0.22 -10.60 3.78
CA THR A 346 -0.62 -9.80 2.88
C THR A 346 -1.90 -9.36 3.63
N PRO A 347 -2.31 -8.08 3.57
CA PRO A 347 -3.52 -7.62 4.24
C PRO A 347 -4.77 -8.15 3.53
N MET A 348 -5.79 -8.60 4.29
CA MET A 348 -7.07 -9.05 3.74
C MET A 348 -8.03 -7.93 3.34
N LEU A 349 -7.66 -6.65 3.51
CA LEU A 349 -8.46 -5.50 3.09
C LEU A 349 -7.55 -4.44 2.48
N ALA A 350 -7.93 -3.93 1.29
CA ALA A 350 -7.26 -2.79 0.70
C ALA A 350 -8.26 -1.85 -0.02
N GLN A 351 -8.35 -0.62 0.49
CA GLN A 351 -9.35 0.36 0.06
C GLN A 351 -8.80 1.43 -0.93
N PRO A 352 -9.63 1.90 -1.88
CA PRO A 352 -10.83 1.24 -2.39
C PRO A 352 -10.42 0.04 -3.27
N GLY A 353 -11.28 -0.97 -3.34
CA GLY A 353 -11.01 -2.15 -4.17
C GLY A 353 -11.66 -3.41 -3.64
N TRP A 354 -11.14 -3.96 -2.55
CA TRP A 354 -11.49 -5.33 -2.16
C TRP A 354 -11.30 -5.60 -0.67
N VAL A 355 -11.96 -6.68 -0.24
CA VAL A 355 -11.84 -7.30 1.08
C VAL A 355 -11.99 -8.81 0.89
N HIS A 356 -11.16 -9.60 1.56
CA HIS A 356 -11.26 -11.05 1.54
C HIS A 356 -12.32 -11.50 2.56
N PRO A 357 -13.27 -12.39 2.22
CA PRO A 357 -14.37 -12.77 3.11
C PRO A 357 -13.89 -13.44 4.41
N GLY A 358 -12.72 -14.08 4.38
CA GLY A 358 -12.05 -14.67 5.56
C GLY A 358 -11.56 -13.65 6.60
N ILE A 359 -11.58 -12.33 6.31
CA ILE A 359 -11.19 -11.31 7.30
C ILE A 359 -12.06 -11.35 8.56
N ALA A 360 -13.30 -11.85 8.44
CA ALA A 360 -14.21 -12.02 9.56
C ALA A 360 -13.64 -12.90 10.69
N ASP A 361 -12.75 -13.85 10.34
CA ASP A 361 -12.11 -14.76 11.28
C ASP A 361 -11.04 -14.06 12.12
N ALA A 362 -10.50 -12.92 11.65
CA ALA A 362 -9.68 -12.03 12.47
C ALA A 362 -10.53 -11.04 13.28
N TRP A 363 -11.59 -10.51 12.68
CA TRP A 363 -12.44 -9.48 13.30
C TRP A 363 -13.25 -9.98 14.50
N ARG A 364 -14.00 -11.08 14.33
CA ARG A 364 -14.95 -11.59 15.34
C ARG A 364 -14.30 -11.95 16.68
N PRO A 365 -13.24 -12.79 16.74
CA PRO A 365 -12.61 -13.13 18.00
C PRO A 365 -11.94 -11.92 18.66
N THR A 366 -11.33 -11.03 17.87
CA THR A 366 -10.71 -9.79 18.39
C THR A 366 -11.76 -8.88 19.01
N GLY A 367 -12.89 -8.65 18.33
CA GLY A 367 -13.99 -7.86 18.86
C GLY A 367 -14.60 -8.45 20.14
N ALA A 368 -14.71 -9.77 20.22
CA ALA A 368 -15.17 -10.46 21.43
C ALA A 368 -14.18 -10.31 22.60
N ALA A 369 -12.88 -10.48 22.34
CA ALA A 369 -11.82 -10.33 23.35
C ALA A 369 -11.76 -8.89 23.87
N LEU A 370 -11.84 -7.88 22.99
CA LEU A 370 -11.89 -6.47 23.37
C LEU A 370 -13.12 -6.18 24.22
N ALA A 371 -14.31 -6.60 23.78
CA ALA A 371 -15.55 -6.33 24.51
C ALA A 371 -15.61 -7.00 25.88
N ALA A 372 -14.96 -8.16 26.07
CA ALA A 372 -14.84 -8.81 27.37
C ALA A 372 -14.05 -7.99 28.40
N GLY A 373 -13.20 -7.05 27.95
CA GLY A 373 -12.48 -6.11 28.81
C GLY A 373 -13.28 -4.86 29.20
N ALA A 374 -14.51 -4.70 28.68
CA ALA A 374 -15.34 -3.54 28.98
C ALA A 374 -16.02 -3.67 30.34
N ALA A 375 -16.30 -2.55 30.99
CA ALA A 375 -17.11 -2.53 32.20
C ALA A 375 -18.53 -3.04 31.92
N GLU A 376 -19.06 -3.86 32.83
CA GLU A 376 -20.43 -4.36 32.74
C GLU A 376 -21.42 -3.21 32.97
N ARG A 377 -22.19 -2.87 31.93
CA ARG A 377 -23.27 -1.88 31.96
C ARG A 377 -24.26 -2.11 30.83
N GLU A 378 -25.41 -1.47 30.93
CA GLU A 378 -26.35 -1.40 29.81
C GLU A 378 -25.80 -0.50 28.71
N TRP A 379 -25.81 -1.01 27.48
CA TRP A 379 -25.35 -0.31 26.29
C TRP A 379 -26.53 0.08 25.41
N PRO A 380 -26.55 1.30 24.84
CA PRO A 380 -27.63 1.74 23.97
C PRO A 380 -27.76 0.88 22.72
N ARG A 381 -29.00 0.54 22.35
CA ARG A 381 -29.32 -0.24 21.13
C ARG A 381 -29.26 0.58 19.85
N ARG A 382 -29.35 1.91 19.94
CA ARG A 382 -29.34 2.83 18.81
C ARG A 382 -28.35 3.94 19.09
N ILE A 383 -27.28 4.01 18.30
CA ILE A 383 -26.18 4.95 18.53
C ILE A 383 -25.93 5.83 17.31
N PHE A 384 -25.66 7.11 17.55
CA PHE A 384 -25.16 8.03 16.54
C PHE A 384 -23.72 8.39 16.86
N CYS A 385 -22.79 7.95 16.02
CA CYS A 385 -21.36 8.21 16.13
C CYS A 385 -21.09 9.65 15.64
N ALA A 386 -21.14 10.58 16.59
CA ALA A 386 -20.67 11.93 16.40
C ALA A 386 -19.14 11.96 16.29
N ARG A 387 -18.61 13.11 15.89
CA ARG A 387 -17.18 13.29 15.69
C ARG A 387 -16.75 14.70 16.04
N ARG A 388 -15.63 14.81 16.75
CA ARG A 388 -14.95 16.09 16.97
C ARG A 388 -13.82 16.29 15.94
N GLY A 389 -13.78 17.44 15.27
CA GLY A 389 -12.64 17.88 14.45
C GLY A 389 -12.97 18.39 13.04
N ASP A 390 -11.97 19.00 12.40
CA ASP A 390 -12.18 19.88 11.24
C ASP A 390 -12.19 19.18 9.88
N LYS A 391 -11.54 18.01 9.76
CA LYS A 391 -11.47 17.28 8.48
C LYS A 391 -12.83 16.66 8.18
N ARG A 392 -13.46 16.96 7.05
CA ARG A 392 -14.84 16.50 6.77
C ARG A 392 -15.79 16.87 7.92
N ALA A 393 -15.79 18.13 8.33
CA ALA A 393 -16.74 18.60 9.33
C ALA A 393 -18.13 18.75 8.70
N CYS A 394 -19.15 18.25 9.37
CA CYS A 394 -20.55 18.53 9.02
C CYS A 394 -20.90 19.92 9.54
N ARG A 395 -21.20 20.87 8.63
CA ARG A 395 -21.42 22.28 8.99
C ARG A 395 -22.63 22.48 9.91
N ASN A 396 -23.65 21.67 9.72
CA ASN A 396 -24.87 21.64 10.54
C ASN A 396 -24.92 20.42 11.48
N ALA A 397 -23.77 20.03 12.05
CA ALA A 397 -23.68 18.86 12.94
C ALA A 397 -24.69 18.90 14.09
N ALA A 398 -24.87 20.07 14.72
CA ALA A 398 -25.83 20.23 15.82
C ALA A 398 -27.27 19.89 15.43
N GLU A 399 -27.70 20.26 14.22
CA GLU A 399 -29.05 19.94 13.71
C GLU A 399 -29.20 18.45 13.41
N VAL A 400 -28.15 17.84 12.83
CA VAL A 400 -28.12 16.41 12.55
C VAL A 400 -28.16 15.60 13.84
N GLU A 401 -27.29 15.91 14.79
CA GLU A 401 -27.20 15.21 16.07
C GLU A 401 -28.50 15.34 16.87
N ALA A 402 -29.12 16.53 16.88
CA ALA A 402 -30.44 16.73 17.49
C ALA A 402 -31.52 15.86 16.82
N LEU A 403 -31.54 15.76 15.48
CA LEU A 403 -32.49 14.90 14.77
C LEU A 403 -32.33 13.43 15.19
N PHE A 404 -31.11 12.92 15.31
CA PHE A 404 -30.89 11.54 15.76
C PHE A 404 -31.28 11.34 17.22
N ALA A 405 -30.99 12.31 18.10
CA ALA A 405 -31.41 12.27 19.49
C ALA A 405 -32.96 12.25 19.62
N ASP A 406 -33.66 13.08 18.85
CA ASP A 406 -35.13 13.12 18.79
C ASP A 406 -35.72 11.79 18.28
N GLU A 407 -35.01 11.11 17.37
CA GLU A 407 -35.38 9.78 16.90
C GLU A 407 -34.88 8.66 17.82
N GLY A 408 -34.41 8.97 19.05
CA GLY A 408 -34.12 8.00 20.11
C GLY A 408 -32.73 7.37 20.05
N PHE A 409 -31.76 8.01 19.38
CA PHE A 409 -30.37 7.57 19.36
C PHE A 409 -29.58 8.18 20.53
N ALA A 410 -28.69 7.38 21.12
CA ALA A 410 -27.64 7.91 21.96
C ALA A 410 -26.55 8.53 21.07
N VAL A 411 -26.34 9.84 21.18
CA VAL A 411 -25.21 10.51 20.52
C VAL A 411 -23.94 10.22 21.32
N VAL A 412 -22.96 9.59 20.66
CA VAL A 412 -21.72 9.12 21.29
C VAL A 412 -20.49 9.64 20.54
N HIS A 413 -19.39 9.79 21.26
CA HIS A 413 -18.07 10.12 20.70
C HIS A 413 -17.12 8.93 20.94
N PRO A 414 -16.99 7.99 19.99
CA PRO A 414 -16.15 6.80 20.19
C PRO A 414 -14.70 7.14 20.55
N GLU A 415 -14.18 8.27 20.10
CA GLU A 415 -12.83 8.75 20.44
C GLU A 415 -12.61 9.04 21.93
N GLU A 416 -13.68 9.18 22.73
CA GLU A 416 -13.62 9.40 24.18
C GLU A 416 -13.73 8.10 24.99
N LEU A 417 -13.98 6.97 24.31
CA LEU A 417 -14.17 5.66 24.94
C LEU A 417 -12.91 4.81 24.80
N ALA A 418 -12.64 3.97 25.82
CA ALA A 418 -11.64 2.93 25.69
C ALA A 418 -12.02 1.95 24.57
N LEU A 419 -11.04 1.30 23.92
CA LEU A 419 -11.36 0.44 22.77
C LEU A 419 -12.27 -0.74 23.15
N ALA A 420 -12.10 -1.29 24.34
CA ALA A 420 -12.98 -2.31 24.91
C ALA A 420 -14.45 -1.83 24.96
N GLU A 421 -14.67 -0.60 25.43
CA GLU A 421 -15.99 0.02 25.48
C GLU A 421 -16.56 0.29 24.09
N GLN A 422 -15.72 0.72 23.13
CA GLN A 422 -16.14 0.87 21.72
C GLN A 422 -16.61 -0.47 21.14
N ALA A 423 -15.86 -1.55 21.37
CA ALA A 423 -16.24 -2.89 20.92
C ALA A 423 -17.57 -3.33 21.56
N ALA A 424 -17.72 -3.17 22.88
CA ALA A 424 -18.96 -3.52 23.58
C ALA A 424 -20.17 -2.72 23.08
N LEU A 425 -20.01 -1.40 22.91
CA LEU A 425 -21.03 -0.49 22.39
C LEU A 425 -21.52 -0.90 20.99
N PHE A 426 -20.59 -1.14 20.04
CA PHE A 426 -20.95 -1.50 18.67
C PHE A 426 -21.54 -2.90 18.55
N ARG A 427 -21.12 -3.83 19.43
CA ARG A 427 -21.69 -5.19 19.48
C ARG A 427 -23.12 -5.18 20.02
N ALA A 428 -23.39 -4.36 21.04
CA ALA A 428 -24.71 -4.22 21.66
C ALA A 428 -25.72 -3.44 20.81
N ALA A 429 -25.26 -2.47 20.00
CA ALA A 429 -26.13 -1.69 19.13
C ALA A 429 -26.80 -2.55 18.05
N ASP A 430 -28.07 -2.33 17.79
CA ASP A 430 -28.82 -2.90 16.67
C ASP A 430 -28.80 -1.96 15.46
N VAL A 431 -28.84 -0.64 15.73
CA VAL A 431 -28.74 0.42 14.74
C VAL A 431 -27.54 1.33 15.03
N VAL A 432 -26.63 1.43 14.07
CA VAL A 432 -25.42 2.27 14.14
C VAL A 432 -25.50 3.36 13.09
N ALA A 433 -25.74 4.58 13.51
CA ALA A 433 -25.71 5.75 12.65
C ALA A 433 -24.42 6.56 12.86
N GLY A 434 -24.01 7.37 11.89
CA GLY A 434 -22.93 8.32 12.08
C GLY A 434 -22.38 8.93 10.81
N TYR A 435 -21.39 9.79 11.00
CA TYR A 435 -20.63 10.36 9.88
C TYR A 435 -19.63 9.33 9.33
N ALA A 436 -19.56 9.21 8.00
CA ALA A 436 -18.62 8.30 7.36
C ALA A 436 -17.17 8.62 7.76
N GLY A 437 -16.41 7.60 8.14
CA GLY A 437 -15.05 7.71 8.65
C GLY A 437 -14.72 6.72 9.75
N ALA A 438 -13.57 6.95 10.38
CA ALA A 438 -12.91 5.97 11.25
C ALA A 438 -13.74 5.55 12.49
N ALA A 439 -14.64 6.40 12.99
CA ALA A 439 -15.56 6.03 14.08
C ALA A 439 -16.43 4.83 13.67
N MET A 440 -16.92 4.81 12.43
CA MET A 440 -17.75 3.73 11.87
C MET A 440 -16.95 2.46 11.60
N PHE A 441 -15.61 2.49 11.61
CA PHE A 441 -14.79 1.29 11.37
C PHE A 441 -14.87 0.30 12.53
N ASN A 442 -15.34 0.72 13.71
CA ASN A 442 -15.71 -0.17 14.82
C ASN A 442 -16.81 -1.18 14.43
N LEU A 443 -17.51 -1.00 13.30
CA LEU A 443 -18.37 -2.04 12.73
C LEU A 443 -17.64 -3.37 12.56
N CYS A 444 -16.32 -3.39 12.35
CA CYS A 444 -15.55 -4.64 12.30
C CYS A 444 -15.65 -5.50 13.57
N TRP A 445 -16.03 -4.94 14.73
CA TRP A 445 -16.15 -5.70 15.98
C TRP A 445 -17.47 -6.43 16.16
N THR A 446 -18.44 -6.15 15.30
CA THR A 446 -19.78 -6.72 15.45
C THR A 446 -19.81 -8.21 15.14
N ASP A 447 -20.71 -8.93 15.79
CA ASP A 447 -20.92 -10.36 15.60
C ASP A 447 -22.21 -10.69 14.83
N ALA A 448 -23.06 -9.71 14.59
CA ALA A 448 -24.29 -9.85 13.83
C ALA A 448 -24.48 -8.68 12.85
N PRO A 449 -25.18 -8.90 11.72
CA PRO A 449 -25.63 -7.83 10.84
C PRO A 449 -26.32 -6.69 11.62
N LYS A 450 -25.95 -5.45 11.30
CA LYS A 450 -26.50 -4.23 11.88
C LYS A 450 -27.24 -3.43 10.83
N ASP A 451 -28.19 -2.60 11.26
CA ASP A 451 -28.66 -1.50 10.42
C ASP A 451 -27.68 -0.33 10.56
N VAL A 452 -27.14 0.12 9.45
CA VAL A 452 -26.10 1.16 9.44
C VAL A 452 -26.57 2.36 8.65
N VAL A 453 -26.59 3.52 9.28
CA VAL A 453 -26.96 4.78 8.63
C VAL A 453 -25.73 5.67 8.49
N LEU A 454 -25.37 6.02 7.26
CA LEU A 454 -24.17 6.80 6.98
C LEU A 454 -24.52 8.16 6.39
N LEU A 455 -24.02 9.23 7.00
CA LEU A 455 -23.93 10.54 6.34
C LEU A 455 -22.58 10.63 5.64
N VAL A 456 -22.61 10.66 4.31
CA VAL A 456 -21.40 10.54 3.47
C VAL A 456 -21.22 11.80 2.64
N PRO A 457 -20.11 12.53 2.78
CA PRO A 457 -19.79 13.64 1.88
C PRO A 457 -19.64 13.11 0.45
N GLU A 458 -20.21 13.80 -0.54
CA GLU A 458 -20.09 13.41 -1.96
C GLU A 458 -18.62 13.32 -2.43
N SER A 459 -17.72 14.03 -1.74
CA SER A 459 -16.28 14.01 -2.01
C SER A 459 -15.50 12.88 -1.32
N TYR A 460 -16.15 12.09 -0.46
CA TYR A 460 -15.53 10.99 0.27
C TYR A 460 -15.49 9.72 -0.58
N THR A 461 -14.29 9.32 -0.99
CA THR A 461 -14.06 8.20 -1.92
C THR A 461 -13.64 6.91 -1.23
N ALA A 462 -13.74 6.83 0.10
CA ALA A 462 -13.42 5.60 0.81
C ALA A 462 -14.59 4.63 0.81
N GLU A 463 -14.27 3.34 0.87
CA GLU A 463 -15.25 2.26 0.80
C GLU A 463 -15.15 1.32 2.01
N ASN A 464 -14.49 1.73 3.10
CA ASN A 464 -14.22 0.82 4.23
C ASN A 464 -15.52 0.32 4.87
N GLU A 465 -16.47 1.23 5.10
CA GLU A 465 -17.78 0.94 5.68
C GLU A 465 -18.55 -0.03 4.78
N TYR A 466 -18.49 0.19 3.46
CA TYR A 466 -19.08 -0.71 2.47
C TYR A 466 -18.42 -2.09 2.48
N LEU A 467 -17.09 -2.17 2.51
CA LEU A 467 -16.36 -3.44 2.52
C LEU A 467 -16.61 -4.23 3.82
N MET A 468 -16.65 -3.55 4.96
CA MET A 468 -17.04 -4.14 6.25
C MET A 468 -18.48 -4.67 6.19
N ALA A 469 -19.42 -3.88 5.65
CA ALA A 469 -20.80 -4.29 5.46
C ALA A 469 -20.93 -5.48 4.51
N ALA A 470 -20.20 -5.48 3.40
CA ALA A 470 -20.21 -6.55 2.41
C ALA A 470 -19.79 -7.89 3.01
N VAL A 471 -18.81 -7.87 3.93
CA VAL A 471 -18.41 -9.06 4.67
C VAL A 471 -19.39 -9.37 5.79
N GLN A 472 -19.87 -8.42 6.58
CA GLN A 472 -20.65 -8.73 7.78
C GLN A 472 -22.17 -8.80 7.56
N GLY A 473 -22.65 -8.47 6.36
CA GLY A 473 -24.06 -8.51 5.99
C GLY A 473 -24.88 -7.33 6.50
N HIS A 474 -24.26 -6.19 6.80
CA HIS A 474 -24.98 -5.01 7.29
C HIS A 474 -25.95 -4.44 6.25
N ARG A 475 -27.01 -3.78 6.72
CA ARG A 475 -27.97 -3.07 5.86
C ARG A 475 -27.64 -1.59 5.87
N LEU A 476 -27.11 -1.08 4.76
CA LEU A 476 -26.68 0.31 4.65
C LEU A 476 -27.82 1.23 4.19
N SER A 477 -28.01 2.33 4.90
CA SER A 477 -28.81 3.48 4.47
C SER A 477 -27.89 4.71 4.37
N ILE A 478 -27.63 5.17 3.14
CA ILE A 478 -26.64 6.21 2.85
C ILE A 478 -27.35 7.53 2.51
N VAL A 479 -27.03 8.59 3.26
CA VAL A 479 -27.42 9.96 2.95
C VAL A 479 -26.19 10.66 2.36
N TRP A 480 -26.26 10.99 1.08
CA TRP A 480 -25.20 11.72 0.39
C TRP A 480 -25.31 13.21 0.70
N CYS A 481 -24.21 13.81 1.16
CA CYS A 481 -24.16 15.20 1.61
C CYS A 481 -23.28 16.05 0.68
N PRO A 482 -23.81 17.14 0.12
CA PRO A 482 -23.05 18.08 -0.72
C PRO A 482 -21.77 18.56 -0.01
N SER A 483 -20.64 18.38 -0.69
CA SER A 483 -19.32 18.80 -0.18
C SER A 483 -19.00 20.23 -0.60
N ASP A 484 -18.33 20.99 0.28
CA ASP A 484 -17.92 22.37 -0.01
C ASP A 484 -16.89 22.44 -1.16
N VAL A 485 -16.11 21.36 -1.33
CA VAL A 485 -15.16 21.19 -2.43
C VAL A 485 -15.51 19.90 -3.17
N ALA A 486 -15.86 20.04 -4.45
CA ALA A 486 -16.17 18.91 -5.31
C ALA A 486 -14.92 18.08 -5.62
N LEU A 487 -15.13 16.79 -5.89
CA LEU A 487 -14.07 15.95 -6.45
C LEU A 487 -13.70 16.46 -7.86
N PRO A 488 -12.40 16.45 -8.21
CA PRO A 488 -12.01 16.69 -9.59
C PRO A 488 -12.55 15.59 -10.50
N GLU A 489 -12.85 15.91 -11.75
CA GLU A 489 -13.30 14.93 -12.76
C GLU A 489 -12.32 13.75 -12.91
N VAL A 490 -11.02 14.00 -12.72
CA VAL A 490 -9.98 12.99 -12.86
C VAL A 490 -9.02 13.00 -11.67
N GLY A 491 -8.95 11.86 -11.00
CA GLY A 491 -7.95 11.58 -9.97
C GLY A 491 -8.41 11.90 -8.56
N PHE A 492 -7.47 11.82 -7.63
CA PHE A 492 -7.73 12.06 -6.20
C PHE A 492 -7.33 13.48 -5.82
N SER A 493 -8.16 14.17 -5.04
CA SER A 493 -7.84 15.44 -4.37
C SER A 493 -7.91 15.25 -2.87
N ALA A 494 -6.80 15.51 -2.17
CA ALA A 494 -6.75 15.45 -0.70
C ALA A 494 -7.60 16.54 -0.06
N GLU A 495 -7.69 17.71 -0.70
CA GLU A 495 -8.51 18.84 -0.27
C GLU A 495 -10.00 18.47 -0.35
N ALA A 496 -10.47 18.01 -1.51
CA ALA A 496 -11.86 17.57 -1.68
C ALA A 496 -12.19 16.44 -0.69
N TYR A 497 -11.33 15.42 -0.59
CA TYR A 497 -11.53 14.29 0.33
C TYR A 497 -11.62 14.68 1.82
N GLN A 498 -11.05 15.83 2.21
CA GLN A 498 -11.08 16.36 3.57
C GLN A 498 -12.05 17.53 3.73
N ALA A 499 -12.76 17.92 2.68
CA ALA A 499 -13.64 19.08 2.68
C ALA A 499 -14.81 18.89 3.62
N SER A 500 -15.21 19.98 4.27
CA SER A 500 -16.45 20.06 5.01
C SER A 500 -17.65 19.96 4.07
N TYR A 501 -18.82 19.69 4.65
CA TYR A 501 -20.04 19.40 3.92
C TYR A 501 -21.26 19.77 4.75
N THR A 502 -22.43 19.81 4.13
CA THR A 502 -23.69 20.10 4.81
C THR A 502 -24.67 18.96 4.55
N ALA A 503 -25.34 18.46 5.59
CA ALA A 503 -26.42 17.50 5.43
C ALA A 503 -27.69 18.27 5.04
N ASP A 504 -28.20 18.04 3.83
CA ASP A 504 -29.42 18.71 3.35
C ASP A 504 -30.67 18.04 3.93
N LEU A 505 -31.00 18.42 5.17
CA LEU A 505 -32.17 17.88 5.89
C LEU A 505 -33.50 18.33 5.29
N ALA A 506 -33.53 19.41 4.50
CA ALA A 506 -34.73 19.84 3.80
C ALA A 506 -35.07 18.87 2.66
N LYS A 507 -34.04 18.43 1.92
CA LYS A 507 -34.17 17.46 0.84
C LYS A 507 -34.33 16.03 1.37
N ASP A 508 -33.40 15.57 2.21
CA ASP A 508 -33.25 14.15 2.55
C ASP A 508 -33.83 13.79 3.93
N GLY A 509 -34.21 14.79 4.75
CA GLY A 509 -34.64 14.56 6.13
C GLY A 509 -35.94 13.77 6.27
N ALA A 510 -36.87 13.86 5.32
CA ALA A 510 -38.09 13.05 5.32
C ALA A 510 -37.79 11.57 5.05
N TRP A 511 -36.91 11.30 4.08
CA TRP A 511 -36.43 9.95 3.80
C TRP A 511 -35.67 9.40 5.00
N LEU A 512 -34.76 10.17 5.58
CA LEU A 512 -33.97 9.77 6.75
C LEU A 512 -34.88 9.39 7.91
N ARG A 513 -35.81 10.25 8.33
CA ARG A 513 -36.74 9.93 9.44
C ARG A 513 -37.59 8.70 9.16
N SER A 514 -38.10 8.57 7.94
CA SER A 514 -38.87 7.38 7.53
C SER A 514 -38.04 6.10 7.66
N ARG A 515 -36.78 6.12 7.22
CA ARG A 515 -35.86 5.00 7.41
C ARG A 515 -35.62 4.75 8.89
N LEU A 516 -35.23 5.75 9.67
CA LEU A 516 -34.94 5.59 11.10
C LEU A 516 -36.12 4.96 11.87
N ARG A 517 -37.36 5.39 11.62
CA ARG A 517 -38.55 4.83 12.28
C ARG A 517 -38.90 3.41 11.85
N GLY A 518 -38.47 3.01 10.66
CA GLY A 518 -38.59 1.64 10.16
C GLY A 518 -37.48 0.71 10.66
N LEU A 519 -36.44 1.24 11.31
CA LEU A 519 -35.36 0.48 11.92
C LEU A 519 -35.69 0.25 13.40
N GLY A 520 -36.29 -0.91 13.69
CA GLY A 520 -36.68 -1.38 15.02
C GLY A 520 -36.75 -2.90 15.02
#